data_AF-A0A7S4VGG9-F1
#
_entry.id   AF-A0A7S4VGG9-F1
#
_cell.length_a   1.000
_cell.length_b   1.000
_cell.length_c   1.000
_cell.angle_alpha   90.00
_cell.angle_beta   90.00
_cell.angle_gamma   90.00
#
_symmetry.space_group_name_H-M   'P 1'
#
loop_
_entity.id
_entity.type
_entity.pdbx_description
1 polymer ?
#
loop_
_entity_poly.entity_id
_entity_poly.type
_entity_poly.pdbx_seq_one_letter_code
_entity_poly.pdbx_strand_id
1 'polypeptide(L)'
;LNLERFLCGYKVGMQTGGIDIAMLNVYLYLANSFTSGRRLVELRKELDSFGKQMVEYNQMIPNKLTLVIRRVVSNLVNPKDSLSLITDQDKGQEDLLEQAIKSNNYTFICHICTFGVIEAYIFGRYELAAEMAIKRQEVEKKLSRRLLYHGLTDFYDGLTFIAMAHETKDVKWESLVTKAIEKIKGFVRSGSVNCEHKLLLLQAEARSLLGDTEKASSSYELAIVAAEKHGFIHEHAIANERAGDFFLRNGDPRASIYY
;
A
#
# COMPACT_ATOMS: atom_id res chain seq x y z
N LEU A 1 -1.93 11.69 -10.07
CA LEU A 1 -3.19 11.02 -10.48
C LEU A 1 -4.29 12.05 -10.64
N ASN A 2 -5.16 11.96 -11.66
CA ASN A 2 -6.27 12.90 -11.82
C ASN A 2 -7.52 12.35 -11.09
N LEU A 3 -7.64 12.66 -9.80
CA LEU A 3 -8.76 12.22 -8.94
C LEU A 3 -10.10 12.84 -9.35
N GLU A 4 -10.08 14.02 -9.96
CA GLU A 4 -11.28 14.77 -10.36
C GLU A 4 -12.12 14.02 -11.40
N ARG A 5 -11.47 13.21 -12.26
CA ARG A 5 -12.16 12.41 -13.27
C ARG A 5 -13.13 11.41 -12.65
N PHE A 6 -12.77 10.79 -11.52
CA PHE A 6 -13.65 9.88 -10.81
C PHE A 6 -14.84 10.62 -10.19
N LEU A 7 -14.63 11.80 -9.62
CA LEU A 7 -15.73 12.62 -9.10
C LEU A 7 -16.66 13.12 -10.22
N CYS A 8 -16.13 13.38 -11.41
CA CYS A 8 -16.94 13.68 -12.60
C CYS A 8 -17.81 12.48 -12.99
N GLY A 9 -17.22 11.27 -13.06
CA GLY A 9 -17.94 10.04 -13.34
C GLY A 9 -19.05 9.75 -12.31
N TYR A 10 -18.77 10.01 -11.03
CA TYR A 10 -19.77 9.98 -9.97
C TYR A 10 -20.94 10.93 -10.24
N LYS A 11 -20.66 12.22 -10.51
CA LYS A 11 -21.70 13.23 -10.77
C LYS A 11 -22.58 12.86 -11.96
N VAL A 12 -21.98 12.43 -13.07
CA VAL A 12 -22.73 12.01 -14.26
C VAL A 12 -23.61 10.81 -13.94
N GLY A 13 -23.07 9.77 -13.28
CA GLY A 13 -23.86 8.60 -12.88
C GLY A 13 -25.05 8.94 -11.98
N MET A 14 -24.86 9.86 -11.02
CA MET A 14 -25.94 10.34 -10.17
C MET A 14 -27.03 11.08 -10.96
N GLN A 15 -26.66 11.87 -11.97
CA GLN A 15 -27.59 12.63 -12.81
C GLN A 15 -28.37 11.76 -13.79
N THR A 16 -27.75 10.68 -14.29
CA THR A 16 -28.37 9.79 -15.28
C THR A 16 -29.06 8.58 -14.68
N GLY A 17 -29.01 8.42 -13.35
CA GLY A 17 -29.55 7.25 -12.64
C GLY A 17 -28.65 6.01 -12.69
N GLY A 18 -27.43 6.10 -13.22
CA GLY A 18 -26.41 5.06 -13.21
C GLY A 18 -25.72 4.95 -11.84
N ILE A 19 -26.47 4.52 -10.82
CA ILE A 19 -26.04 4.47 -9.42
C ILE A 19 -24.86 3.50 -9.19
N ASP A 20 -24.86 2.37 -9.89
CA ASP A 20 -23.79 1.37 -9.87
C ASP A 20 -22.46 1.97 -10.38
N ILE A 21 -22.51 2.67 -11.52
CA ILE A 21 -21.37 3.37 -12.12
C ILE A 21 -20.92 4.51 -11.20
N ALA A 22 -21.86 5.24 -10.60
CA ALA A 22 -21.56 6.33 -9.67
C ALA A 22 -20.78 5.82 -8.45
N MET A 23 -21.26 4.75 -7.79
CA MET A 23 -20.60 4.21 -6.60
C MET A 23 -19.28 3.51 -6.93
N LEU A 24 -19.13 2.92 -8.12
CA LEU A 24 -17.84 2.41 -8.57
C LEU A 24 -16.80 3.53 -8.73
N ASN A 25 -17.19 4.66 -9.32
CA ASN A 25 -16.32 5.83 -9.45
C ASN A 25 -15.91 6.40 -8.08
N VAL A 26 -16.85 6.45 -7.13
CA VAL A 26 -16.55 6.85 -5.74
C VAL A 26 -15.53 5.91 -5.11
N TYR A 27 -15.69 4.59 -5.23
CA TYR A 27 -14.70 3.65 -4.74
C TYR A 27 -13.30 3.90 -5.35
N LEU A 28 -13.23 4.08 -6.67
CA LEU A 28 -11.97 4.36 -7.37
C LEU A 28 -11.35 5.67 -6.89
N TYR A 29 -12.15 6.71 -6.67
CA TYR A 29 -11.72 7.97 -6.10
C TYR A 29 -11.12 7.79 -4.69
N LEU A 30 -11.79 7.04 -3.81
CA LEU A 30 -11.36 6.82 -2.43
C LEU A 30 -10.07 6.00 -2.37
N ALA A 31 -9.98 4.93 -3.16
CA ALA A 31 -8.79 4.09 -3.21
C ALA A 31 -7.58 4.85 -3.77
N ASN A 32 -7.75 5.64 -4.84
CA ASN A 32 -6.66 6.46 -5.37
C ASN A 32 -6.31 7.65 -4.46
N SER A 33 -7.26 8.15 -3.67
CA SER A 33 -7.00 9.18 -2.65
C SER A 33 -6.09 8.63 -1.54
N PHE A 34 -6.30 7.38 -1.12
CA PHE A 34 -5.41 6.71 -0.17
C PHE A 34 -4.00 6.56 -0.75
N THR A 35 -3.88 5.95 -1.94
CA THR A 35 -2.57 5.58 -2.52
C THR A 35 -1.78 6.78 -3.06
N SER A 36 -2.41 7.96 -3.18
CA SER A 36 -1.73 9.21 -3.51
C SER A 36 -1.22 9.97 -2.28
N GLY A 37 -1.48 9.48 -1.07
CA GLY A 37 -0.95 10.11 0.15
C GLY A 37 -1.74 11.32 0.63
N ARG A 38 -3.05 11.42 0.33
CA ARG A 38 -3.89 12.47 0.91
C ARG A 38 -3.94 12.35 2.44
N ARG A 39 -4.24 13.47 3.10
CA ARG A 39 -4.39 13.54 4.56
C ARG A 39 -5.45 12.55 5.04
N LEU A 40 -5.03 11.56 5.82
CA LEU A 40 -5.89 10.45 6.24
C LEU A 40 -7.11 10.89 7.06
N VAL A 41 -6.99 11.97 7.85
CA VAL A 41 -8.11 12.53 8.62
C VAL A 41 -9.23 13.05 7.72
N GLU A 42 -8.90 13.68 6.60
CA GLU A 42 -9.88 14.17 5.63
C GLU A 42 -10.49 13.00 4.86
N LEU A 43 -9.63 12.07 4.40
CA LEU A 43 -10.05 10.88 3.68
C LEU A 43 -11.00 10.00 4.53
N ARG A 44 -10.78 9.90 5.84
CA ARG A 44 -11.69 9.18 6.75
C ARG A 44 -13.12 9.71 6.70
N LYS A 45 -13.29 11.04 6.71
CA LYS A 45 -14.61 11.68 6.62
C LYS A 45 -15.30 11.35 5.29
N GLU A 46 -14.54 11.37 4.20
CA GLU A 46 -15.05 11.01 2.87
C GLU A 46 -15.45 9.53 2.80
N LEU A 47 -14.62 8.62 3.34
CA LEU A 47 -14.90 7.18 3.44
C LEU A 47 -16.18 6.91 4.25
N ASP A 48 -16.39 7.62 5.35
CA ASP A 48 -17.60 7.49 6.17
C ASP A 48 -18.85 8.02 5.45
N SER A 49 -18.76 9.18 4.82
CA SER A 49 -19.87 9.79 4.10
C SER A 49 -20.31 8.93 2.90
N PHE A 50 -19.36 8.54 2.05
CA PHE A 50 -19.64 7.72 0.89
C PHE A 50 -20.01 6.28 1.26
N GLY A 51 -19.43 5.75 2.34
CA GLY A 51 -19.81 4.45 2.88
C GLY A 51 -21.30 4.38 3.25
N LYS A 52 -21.82 5.42 3.92
CA LYS A 52 -23.27 5.55 4.23
C LYS A 52 -24.11 5.65 2.96
N GLN A 53 -23.69 6.51 2.02
CA GLN A 53 -24.38 6.67 0.75
C GLN A 53 -24.47 5.35 -0.02
N MET A 54 -23.40 4.54 -0.07
CA MET A 54 -23.44 3.24 -0.72
C MET A 54 -24.44 2.27 -0.08
N VAL A 55 -24.64 2.35 1.24
CA VAL A 55 -25.68 1.55 1.93
C VAL A 55 -27.08 2.05 1.56
N GLU A 56 -27.31 3.36 1.57
CA GLU A 56 -28.61 3.97 1.21
C GLU A 56 -29.04 3.59 -0.22
N TYR A 57 -28.08 3.54 -1.16
CA TYR A 57 -28.31 3.12 -2.54
C TYR A 57 -28.20 1.61 -2.78
N ASN A 58 -28.09 0.81 -1.72
CA ASN A 58 -28.01 -0.65 -1.75
C ASN A 58 -26.83 -1.20 -2.59
N GLN A 59 -25.72 -0.47 -2.65
CA GLN A 59 -24.51 -0.79 -3.41
C GLN A 59 -23.48 -1.53 -2.55
N MET A 60 -23.71 -2.83 -2.33
CA MET A 60 -22.95 -3.63 -1.37
C MET A 60 -21.50 -3.94 -1.78
N ILE A 61 -21.22 -4.12 -3.07
CA ILE A 61 -19.86 -4.43 -3.55
C ILE A 61 -18.89 -3.25 -3.31
N PRO A 62 -19.14 -2.03 -3.83
CA PRO A 62 -18.25 -0.89 -3.58
C PRO A 62 -18.21 -0.53 -2.09
N ASN A 63 -19.29 -0.77 -1.34
CA ASN A 63 -19.30 -0.59 0.11
C ASN A 63 -18.28 -1.52 0.80
N LYS A 64 -18.28 -2.82 0.48
CA LYS A 64 -17.30 -3.79 1.03
C LYS A 64 -15.86 -3.42 0.70
N LEU A 65 -15.59 -2.97 -0.54
CA LEU A 65 -14.25 -2.53 -0.94
C LEU A 65 -13.81 -1.28 -0.18
N THR A 66 -14.73 -0.33 0.01
CA THR A 66 -14.50 0.91 0.75
C THR A 66 -14.27 0.65 2.24
N LEU A 67 -14.96 -0.34 2.81
CA LEU A 67 -14.82 -0.74 4.21
C LEU A 67 -13.38 -1.16 4.55
N VAL A 68 -12.72 -1.90 3.65
CA VAL A 68 -11.31 -2.31 3.81
C VAL A 68 -10.40 -1.10 3.94
N ILE A 69 -10.55 -0.12 3.04
CA ILE A 69 -9.74 1.11 3.06
C ILE A 69 -10.02 1.92 4.33
N ARG A 70 -11.30 2.04 4.70
CA ARG A 70 -11.71 2.74 5.91
C ARG A 70 -11.10 2.17 7.18
N ARG A 71 -11.00 0.85 7.28
CA ARG A 71 -10.35 0.19 8.41
C ARG A 71 -8.87 0.58 8.50
N VAL A 72 -8.12 0.41 7.42
CA VAL A 72 -6.69 0.79 7.36
C VAL A 72 -6.50 2.27 7.72
N VAL A 73 -7.30 3.16 7.12
CA VAL A 73 -7.25 4.60 7.44
C VAL A 73 -7.54 4.87 8.91
N SER A 74 -8.51 4.17 9.51
CA SER A 74 -8.85 4.36 10.93
C SER A 74 -7.70 3.94 11.83
N ASN A 75 -7.08 2.80 11.55
CA ASN A 75 -5.95 2.28 12.31
C ASN A 75 -4.72 3.20 12.20
N LEU A 76 -4.42 3.71 11.01
CA LEU A 76 -3.32 4.65 10.79
C LEU A 76 -3.56 6.02 11.45
N VAL A 77 -4.81 6.49 11.53
CA VAL A 77 -5.16 7.78 12.17
C VAL A 77 -5.17 7.67 13.70
N ASN A 78 -5.59 6.53 14.25
CA ASN A 78 -5.63 6.30 15.69
C ASN A 78 -5.11 4.89 16.05
N PRO A 79 -3.78 4.71 16.17
CA PRO A 79 -3.18 3.41 16.46
C PRO A 79 -3.59 2.80 17.81
N LYS A 80 -4.05 3.63 18.77
CA LYS A 80 -4.55 3.13 20.06
C LYS A 80 -5.83 2.33 19.90
N ASP A 81 -6.64 2.66 18.89
CA ASP A 81 -7.77 1.82 18.52
C ASP A 81 -7.21 0.46 18.04
N SER A 82 -6.22 0.41 17.15
CA SER A 82 -5.59 -0.85 16.69
C SER A 82 -5.03 -1.73 17.82
N LEU A 83 -4.48 -1.16 18.90
CA LEU A 83 -3.97 -1.93 20.06
C LEU A 83 -5.08 -2.42 21.00
N SER A 84 -6.20 -1.69 21.09
CA SER A 84 -7.42 -2.14 21.81
C SER A 84 -8.27 -3.14 21.02
N LEU A 85 -7.99 -3.30 19.73
CA LEU A 85 -8.78 -4.09 18.78
C LEU A 85 -8.28 -5.51 18.51
N ILE A 86 -7.19 -5.90 19.19
CA ILE A 86 -6.81 -7.31 19.37
C ILE A 86 -7.95 -8.08 20.08
N THR A 87 -8.89 -7.36 20.71
CA THR A 87 -10.17 -7.90 21.15
C THR A 87 -11.31 -7.37 20.26
N ASP A 88 -11.88 -8.27 19.45
CA ASP A 88 -13.15 -8.18 18.70
C ASP A 88 -13.22 -7.48 17.32
N GLN A 89 -12.40 -6.49 16.93
CA GLN A 89 -12.43 -6.01 15.53
C GLN A 89 -11.48 -6.76 14.59
N ASP A 90 -10.42 -7.41 15.08
CA ASP A 90 -9.62 -8.34 14.26
C ASP A 90 -10.43 -9.53 13.73
N LYS A 91 -11.43 -9.99 14.49
CA LYS A 91 -12.47 -10.91 13.98
C LYS A 91 -13.10 -10.39 12.70
N GLY A 92 -13.36 -9.09 12.55
CA GLY A 92 -14.00 -8.54 11.34
C GLY A 92 -13.17 -8.64 10.05
N GLN A 93 -11.83 -8.56 10.09
CA GLN A 93 -10.99 -8.68 8.87
C GLN A 93 -10.63 -10.13 8.60
N GLU A 94 -10.38 -10.92 9.65
CA GLU A 94 -10.32 -12.38 9.54
C GLU A 94 -11.65 -12.90 8.98
N ASP A 95 -12.79 -12.41 9.44
CA ASP A 95 -14.13 -12.73 8.94
C ASP A 95 -14.28 -12.33 7.46
N LEU A 96 -13.87 -11.12 7.06
CA LEU A 96 -13.97 -10.69 5.65
C LEU A 96 -13.06 -11.52 4.73
N LEU A 97 -11.84 -11.82 5.17
CA LEU A 97 -10.89 -12.62 4.41
C LEU A 97 -11.36 -14.08 4.33
N GLU A 98 -11.81 -14.66 5.44
CA GLU A 98 -12.39 -15.99 5.49
C GLU A 98 -13.62 -16.11 4.61
N GLN A 99 -14.55 -15.15 4.67
CA GLN A 99 -15.72 -15.11 3.81
C GLN A 99 -15.31 -15.02 2.33
N ALA A 100 -14.30 -14.21 2.00
CA ALA A 100 -13.79 -14.10 0.65
C ALA A 100 -13.17 -15.41 0.15
N ILE A 101 -12.43 -16.13 1.02
CA ILE A 101 -11.86 -17.45 0.72
C ILE A 101 -12.96 -18.50 0.53
N LYS A 102 -13.92 -18.59 1.46
CA LYS A 102 -15.06 -19.53 1.39
C LYS A 102 -15.89 -19.34 0.14
N SER A 103 -16.00 -18.10 -0.35
CA SER A 103 -16.73 -17.75 -1.58
C SER A 103 -15.88 -17.75 -2.86
N ASN A 104 -14.58 -18.10 -2.79
CA ASN A 104 -13.63 -18.00 -3.91
C ASN A 104 -13.60 -16.61 -4.58
N ASN A 105 -13.83 -15.55 -3.81
CA ASN A 105 -13.80 -14.18 -4.33
C ASN A 105 -12.35 -13.67 -4.39
N TYR A 106 -11.60 -14.19 -5.37
CA TYR A 106 -10.17 -13.91 -5.56
C TYR A 106 -9.85 -12.41 -5.69
N THR A 107 -10.72 -11.64 -6.34
CA THR A 107 -10.58 -10.18 -6.45
C THR A 107 -10.63 -9.52 -5.08
N PHE A 108 -11.60 -9.91 -4.24
CA PHE A 108 -11.74 -9.32 -2.90
C PHE A 108 -10.63 -9.77 -1.96
N ILE A 109 -10.16 -11.02 -2.06
CA ILE A 109 -8.98 -11.50 -1.33
C ILE A 109 -7.76 -10.63 -1.66
N CYS A 110 -7.49 -10.39 -2.95
CA CYS A 110 -6.35 -9.57 -3.34
C CYS A 110 -6.49 -8.12 -2.89
N HIS A 111 -7.72 -7.57 -2.86
CA HIS A 111 -8.00 -6.24 -2.33
C HIS A 111 -7.67 -6.17 -0.83
N ILE A 112 -8.17 -7.12 -0.03
CA ILE A 112 -7.88 -7.20 1.42
C ILE A 112 -6.37 -7.31 1.64
N CYS A 113 -5.69 -8.24 0.95
CA CYS A 113 -4.25 -8.42 1.11
C CYS A 113 -3.45 -7.19 0.64
N THR A 114 -3.90 -6.44 -0.38
CA THR A 114 -3.20 -5.22 -0.84
C THR A 114 -3.12 -4.18 0.28
N PHE A 115 -4.26 -3.84 0.88
CA PHE A 115 -4.30 -2.84 1.95
C PHE A 115 -3.72 -3.39 3.26
N GLY A 116 -3.89 -4.68 3.52
CA GLY A 116 -3.29 -5.35 4.69
C GLY A 116 -1.77 -5.38 4.66
N VAL A 117 -1.13 -5.57 3.50
CA VAL A 117 0.34 -5.47 3.36
C VAL A 117 0.82 -4.06 3.71
N ILE A 118 0.16 -3.03 3.18
CA ILE A 118 0.52 -1.63 3.43
C ILE A 118 0.42 -1.33 4.93
N GLU A 119 -0.70 -1.70 5.54
CA GLU A 119 -0.94 -1.51 6.98
C GLU A 119 0.09 -2.25 7.82
N ALA A 120 0.27 -3.56 7.58
CA ALA A 120 1.19 -4.39 8.34
C ALA A 120 2.64 -3.86 8.24
N TYR A 121 3.06 -3.46 7.04
CA TYR A 121 4.37 -2.86 6.82
C TYR A 121 4.57 -1.55 7.61
N ILE A 122 3.60 -0.62 7.55
CA ILE A 122 3.69 0.66 8.28
C ILE A 122 3.78 0.45 9.80
N PHE A 123 3.14 -0.60 10.33
CA PHE A 123 3.22 -0.95 11.74
C PHE A 123 4.39 -1.87 12.10
N GLY A 124 5.32 -2.13 11.18
CA GLY A 124 6.48 -3.00 11.42
C GLY A 124 6.15 -4.49 11.60
N ARG A 125 4.95 -4.93 11.21
CA ARG A 125 4.50 -6.33 11.27
C ARG A 125 4.91 -7.05 9.98
N TYR A 126 6.21 -7.20 9.78
CA TYR A 126 6.78 -7.63 8.49
C TYR A 126 6.43 -9.07 8.12
N GLU A 127 6.35 -10.00 9.08
CA GLU A 127 5.95 -11.38 8.82
C GLU A 127 4.52 -11.44 8.28
N LEU A 128 3.58 -10.73 8.93
CA LEU A 128 2.19 -10.64 8.50
C LEU A 128 2.08 -9.99 7.11
N ALA A 129 2.85 -8.92 6.87
CA ALA A 129 2.92 -8.29 5.55
C ALA A 129 3.42 -9.29 4.50
N ALA A 130 4.44 -10.09 4.81
CA ALA A 130 5.00 -11.06 3.88
C ALA A 130 4.03 -12.19 3.56
N GLU A 131 3.34 -12.72 4.57
CA GLU A 131 2.27 -13.73 4.40
C GLU A 131 1.15 -13.22 3.50
N MET A 132 0.66 -12.00 3.75
CA MET A 132 -0.38 -11.38 2.94
C MET A 132 0.09 -11.10 1.50
N ALA A 133 1.34 -10.66 1.31
CA ALA A 133 1.94 -10.43 -0.01
C ALA A 133 2.02 -11.74 -0.81
N ILE A 134 2.54 -12.81 -0.21
CA ILE A 134 2.63 -14.13 -0.85
C ILE A 134 1.24 -14.65 -1.21
N LYS A 135 0.29 -14.60 -0.26
CA LYS A 135 -1.10 -15.02 -0.50
C LYS A 135 -1.73 -14.24 -1.66
N ARG A 136 -1.53 -12.91 -1.71
CA ARG A 136 -1.99 -12.08 -2.82
C ARG A 136 -1.39 -12.53 -4.14
N GLN A 137 -0.07 -12.73 -4.20
CA GLN A 137 0.61 -13.17 -5.42
C GLN A 137 0.14 -14.55 -5.90
N GLU A 138 -0.18 -15.48 -4.99
CA GLU A 138 -0.74 -16.78 -5.34
C GLU A 138 -2.16 -16.69 -5.89
N VAL A 139 -3.01 -15.86 -5.26
CA VAL A 139 -4.39 -15.65 -5.69
C VAL A 139 -4.45 -14.86 -7.00
N GLU A 140 -3.55 -13.90 -7.22
CA GLU A 140 -3.44 -13.15 -8.48
C GLU A 140 -3.23 -14.07 -9.69
N LYS A 141 -2.55 -15.22 -9.54
CA LYS A 141 -2.37 -16.21 -10.61
C LYS A 141 -3.68 -16.84 -11.08
N LYS A 142 -4.73 -16.80 -10.26
CA LYS A 142 -6.06 -17.32 -10.59
C LYS A 142 -6.94 -16.29 -11.30
N LEU A 143 -6.49 -15.03 -11.39
CA LEU A 143 -7.22 -13.96 -12.06
C LEU A 143 -6.80 -13.88 -13.54
N SER A 144 -7.77 -13.65 -14.43
CA SER A 144 -7.50 -13.43 -15.86
C SER A 144 -6.79 -12.10 -16.15
N ARG A 145 -6.87 -11.16 -15.20
CA ARG A 145 -6.18 -9.86 -15.24
C ARG A 145 -5.71 -9.51 -13.84
N ARG A 146 -4.51 -8.92 -13.77
CA ARG A 146 -3.98 -8.39 -12.52
C ARG A 146 -4.79 -7.15 -12.11
N LEU A 147 -5.04 -6.98 -10.82
CA LEU A 147 -5.86 -5.88 -10.29
C LEU A 147 -5.15 -4.53 -10.37
N LEU A 148 -5.92 -3.44 -10.29
CA LEU A 148 -5.38 -2.07 -10.14
C LEU A 148 -4.35 -2.03 -8.99
N TYR A 149 -3.38 -1.08 -9.04
CA TYR A 149 -2.30 -0.85 -8.05
C TYR A 149 -0.94 -1.54 -8.24
N HIS A 150 -0.56 -2.04 -9.43
CA HIS A 150 0.69 -2.80 -9.61
C HIS A 150 1.98 -2.13 -9.07
N GLY A 151 2.22 -0.86 -9.40
CA GLY A 151 3.43 -0.16 -8.93
C GLY A 151 3.47 0.04 -7.42
N LEU A 152 2.30 0.10 -6.77
CA LEU A 152 2.18 0.19 -5.32
C LEU A 152 2.37 -1.17 -4.66
N THR A 153 1.70 -2.20 -5.17
CA THR A 153 1.76 -3.55 -4.59
C THR A 153 3.16 -4.15 -4.71
N ASP A 154 3.83 -3.98 -5.85
CA ASP A 154 5.20 -4.44 -6.03
C ASP A 154 6.20 -3.65 -5.15
N PHE A 155 5.88 -2.40 -4.76
CA PHE A 155 6.73 -1.56 -3.93
C PHE A 155 6.70 -1.98 -2.46
N TYR A 156 5.49 -2.09 -1.89
CA TYR A 156 5.33 -2.56 -0.52
C TYR A 156 5.76 -4.02 -0.35
N ASP A 157 5.55 -4.87 -1.37
CA ASP A 157 6.11 -6.22 -1.38
C ASP A 157 7.64 -6.19 -1.30
N GLY A 158 8.28 -5.38 -2.15
CA GLY A 158 9.74 -5.24 -2.15
C GLY A 158 10.28 -4.82 -0.79
N LEU A 159 9.69 -3.77 -0.19
CA LEU A 159 10.09 -3.31 1.14
C LEU A 159 9.85 -4.35 2.24
N THR A 160 8.73 -5.06 2.17
CA THR A 160 8.41 -6.14 3.10
C THR A 160 9.42 -7.28 3.00
N PHE A 161 9.75 -7.73 1.79
CA PHE A 161 10.71 -8.80 1.57
C PHE A 161 12.14 -8.38 1.98
N ILE A 162 12.50 -7.11 1.81
CA ILE A 162 13.76 -6.56 2.32
C ILE A 162 13.81 -6.64 3.85
N ALA A 163 12.74 -6.21 4.53
CA ALA A 163 12.66 -6.28 5.99
C ALA A 163 12.81 -7.74 6.48
N MET A 164 12.07 -8.67 5.85
CA MET A 164 12.20 -10.09 6.13
C MET A 164 13.60 -10.65 5.86
N ALA A 165 14.28 -10.21 4.79
CA ALA A 165 15.65 -10.61 4.50
C ALA A 165 16.62 -10.13 5.61
N HIS A 166 16.42 -8.92 6.14
CA HIS A 166 17.21 -8.42 7.26
C HIS A 166 16.99 -9.21 8.54
N GLU A 167 15.75 -9.58 8.86
CA GLU A 167 15.39 -10.28 10.10
C GLU A 167 15.76 -11.76 10.06
N THR A 168 15.41 -12.47 8.99
CA THR A 168 15.56 -13.93 8.95
C THR A 168 16.87 -14.39 8.32
N LYS A 169 17.58 -13.50 7.59
CA LYS A 169 18.77 -13.85 6.79
C LYS A 169 18.54 -14.98 5.78
N ASP A 170 17.28 -15.15 5.34
CA ASP A 170 16.90 -16.22 4.43
C ASP A 170 16.98 -15.73 2.98
N VAL A 171 17.81 -16.42 2.18
CA VAL A 171 18.07 -16.12 0.77
C VAL A 171 16.81 -16.15 -0.10
N LYS A 172 15.75 -16.85 0.33
CA LYS A 172 14.47 -16.84 -0.42
C LYS A 172 13.92 -15.43 -0.59
N TRP A 173 14.13 -14.55 0.40
CA TRP A 173 13.64 -13.18 0.36
C TRP A 173 14.39 -12.35 -0.67
N GLU A 174 15.71 -12.53 -0.80
CA GLU A 174 16.51 -11.82 -1.82
C GLU A 174 16.03 -12.08 -3.24
N SER A 175 15.60 -13.32 -3.53
CA SER A 175 14.99 -13.67 -4.83
C SER A 175 13.68 -12.91 -5.06
N LEU A 176 12.85 -12.76 -4.02
CA LEU A 176 11.60 -12.02 -4.09
C LEU A 176 11.82 -10.51 -4.21
N VAL A 177 12.81 -9.96 -3.51
CA VAL A 177 13.25 -8.56 -3.63
C VAL A 177 13.66 -8.26 -5.07
N THR A 178 14.51 -9.11 -5.66
CA THR A 178 14.95 -8.95 -7.05
C THR A 178 13.77 -8.91 -8.02
N LYS A 179 12.78 -9.80 -7.83
CA LYS A 179 11.55 -9.81 -8.64
C LYS A 179 10.73 -8.53 -8.47
N ALA A 180 10.59 -8.01 -7.25
CA ALA A 180 9.88 -6.75 -6.99
C ALA A 180 10.56 -5.57 -7.69
N ILE A 181 11.89 -5.46 -7.58
CA ILE A 181 12.69 -4.42 -8.24
C ILE A 181 12.52 -4.46 -9.75
N GLU A 182 12.64 -5.63 -10.38
CA GLU A 182 12.52 -5.73 -11.84
C GLU A 182 11.12 -5.38 -12.36
N LYS A 183 10.06 -5.69 -11.60
CA LYS A 183 8.69 -5.24 -11.95
C LYS A 183 8.56 -3.73 -11.91
N ILE A 184 9.06 -3.08 -10.86
CA ILE A 184 9.01 -1.61 -10.73
C ILE A 184 9.87 -0.93 -11.79
N LYS A 185 11.04 -1.48 -12.08
CA LYS A 185 11.90 -1.04 -13.18
C LYS A 185 11.18 -1.10 -14.52
N GLY A 186 10.37 -2.14 -14.75
CA GLY A 186 9.47 -2.23 -15.90
C GLY A 186 8.49 -1.05 -15.98
N PHE A 187 7.89 -0.63 -14.86
CA PHE A 187 7.01 0.54 -14.80
C PHE A 187 7.75 1.86 -15.06
N VAL A 188 8.97 2.02 -14.54
CA VAL A 188 9.78 3.21 -14.80
C VAL A 188 10.14 3.30 -16.28
N ARG A 189 10.56 2.18 -16.89
CA ARG A 189 10.89 2.10 -18.33
C ARG A 189 9.69 2.40 -19.23
N SER A 190 8.49 2.07 -18.80
CA SER A 190 7.26 2.40 -19.55
C SER A 190 6.76 3.83 -19.32
N GLY A 191 7.53 4.66 -18.61
CA GLY A 191 7.24 6.08 -18.40
C GLY A 191 6.37 6.40 -17.18
N SER A 192 6.20 5.44 -16.26
CA SER A 192 5.46 5.67 -15.02
C SER A 192 6.30 6.47 -14.02
N VAL A 193 6.26 7.79 -14.15
CA VAL A 193 6.99 8.74 -13.26
C VAL A 193 6.67 8.51 -11.77
N ASN A 194 5.46 8.04 -11.44
CA ASN A 194 5.04 7.76 -10.06
C ASN A 194 5.75 6.53 -9.43
N CYS A 195 6.63 5.85 -10.17
CA CYS A 195 7.39 4.68 -9.73
C CYS A 195 8.89 4.96 -9.59
N GLU A 196 9.38 6.13 -9.98
CA GLU A 196 10.82 6.45 -9.96
C GLU A 196 11.39 6.41 -8.54
N HIS A 197 10.79 7.16 -7.62
CA HIS A 197 11.20 7.18 -6.21
C HIS A 197 11.04 5.83 -5.51
N LYS A 198 10.01 5.04 -5.89
CA LYS A 198 9.82 3.67 -5.41
C LYS A 198 10.97 2.76 -5.82
N LEU A 199 11.41 2.86 -7.08
CA LEU A 199 12.55 2.10 -7.57
C LEU A 199 13.83 2.48 -6.84
N LEU A 200 14.08 3.79 -6.68
CA LEU A 200 15.26 4.31 -6.00
C LEU A 200 15.33 3.81 -4.56
N LEU A 201 14.22 3.84 -3.82
CA LEU A 201 14.19 3.36 -2.44
C LEU A 201 14.45 1.86 -2.35
N LEU A 202 13.82 1.04 -3.19
CA LEU A 202 14.07 -0.40 -3.20
C LEU A 202 15.52 -0.74 -3.56
N GLN A 203 16.14 0.03 -4.46
CA GLN A 203 17.55 -0.12 -4.79
C GLN A 203 18.46 0.29 -3.63
N ALA A 204 18.11 1.34 -2.88
CA ALA A 204 18.84 1.75 -1.68
C ALA A 204 18.85 0.63 -0.63
N GLU A 205 17.67 0.10 -0.32
CA GLU A 205 17.48 -0.99 0.63
C GLU A 205 18.14 -2.30 0.16
N ALA A 206 18.07 -2.64 -1.12
CA ALA A 206 18.77 -3.81 -1.66
C ALA A 206 20.30 -3.67 -1.59
N ARG A 207 20.85 -2.46 -1.77
CA ARG A 207 22.29 -2.19 -1.58
C ARG A 207 22.69 -2.27 -0.11
N SER A 208 21.82 -1.79 0.78
CA SER A 208 21.95 -1.93 2.23
C SER A 208 22.05 -3.41 2.64
N LEU A 209 21.20 -4.29 2.09
CA LEU A 209 21.28 -5.74 2.32
C LEU A 209 22.64 -6.34 1.91
N LEU A 210 23.24 -5.83 0.83
CA LEU A 210 24.54 -6.27 0.33
C LEU A 210 25.74 -5.63 1.05
N GLY A 211 25.51 -4.72 1.99
CA GLY A 211 26.58 -4.00 2.70
C GLY A 211 27.29 -2.91 1.88
N ASP A 212 26.74 -2.50 0.73
CA ASP A 212 27.28 -1.41 -0.09
C ASP A 212 26.83 -0.05 0.47
N THR A 213 27.47 0.38 1.56
CA THR A 213 27.05 1.54 2.36
C THR A 213 27.07 2.85 1.58
N GLU A 214 28.12 3.11 0.80
CA GLU A 214 28.29 4.34 0.02
C GLU A 214 27.18 4.50 -1.03
N LYS A 215 26.92 3.43 -1.80
CA LYS A 215 25.87 3.47 -2.83
C LYS A 215 24.47 3.39 -2.24
N ALA A 216 24.28 2.78 -1.08
CA ALA A 216 23.01 2.78 -0.38
C ALA A 216 22.65 4.19 0.08
N SER A 217 23.57 4.87 0.77
CA SER A 217 23.38 6.25 1.26
C SER A 217 23.00 7.21 0.12
N SER A 218 23.75 7.20 -0.99
CA SER A 218 23.45 8.04 -2.15
C SER A 218 22.07 7.74 -2.75
N SER A 219 21.64 6.47 -2.74
CA SER A 219 20.34 6.08 -3.26
C SER A 219 19.17 6.47 -2.36
N TYR A 220 19.36 6.47 -1.03
CA TYR A 220 18.34 6.98 -0.12
C TYR A 220 18.05 8.45 -0.37
N GLU A 221 19.09 9.27 -0.50
CA GLU A 221 18.93 10.70 -0.76
C GLU A 221 18.19 10.96 -2.08
N LEU A 222 18.55 10.23 -3.14
CA LEU A 222 17.83 10.32 -4.42
C LEU A 222 16.36 9.90 -4.28
N ALA A 223 16.05 8.86 -3.50
CA ALA A 223 14.69 8.40 -3.28
C ALA A 223 13.85 9.45 -2.53
N ILE A 224 14.43 10.07 -1.50
CA ILE A 224 13.82 11.13 -0.68
C ILE A 224 13.47 12.34 -1.54
N VAL A 225 14.45 12.88 -2.28
CA VAL A 225 14.26 14.03 -3.17
C VAL A 225 13.22 13.73 -4.26
N ALA A 226 13.27 12.53 -4.85
CA ALA A 226 12.30 12.13 -5.87
C ALA A 226 10.87 12.01 -5.30
N ALA A 227 10.71 11.44 -4.10
CA ALA A 227 9.41 11.30 -3.45
C ALA A 227 8.79 12.68 -3.10
N GLU A 228 9.61 13.61 -2.60
CA GLU A 228 9.21 14.99 -2.35
C GLU A 228 8.78 15.70 -3.63
N LYS A 229 9.60 15.64 -4.68
CA LYS A 229 9.32 16.25 -5.98
C LYS A 229 8.00 15.77 -6.59
N HIS A 230 7.64 14.50 -6.38
CA HIS A 230 6.38 13.94 -6.87
C HIS A 230 5.19 14.11 -5.91
N GLY A 231 5.40 14.70 -4.73
CA GLY A 231 4.35 15.01 -3.76
C GLY A 231 3.83 13.80 -2.98
N PHE A 232 4.56 12.68 -2.97
CA PHE A 232 4.17 11.48 -2.23
C PHE A 232 4.67 11.56 -0.78
N ILE A 233 4.03 12.41 0.03
CA ILE A 233 4.48 12.74 1.41
C ILE A 233 4.69 11.49 2.29
N HIS A 234 3.77 10.52 2.22
CA HIS A 234 3.89 9.28 2.96
C HIS A 234 5.07 8.40 2.52
N GLU A 235 5.37 8.35 1.22
CA GLU A 235 6.52 7.60 0.70
C GLU A 235 7.84 8.35 0.93
N HIS A 236 7.79 9.69 0.98
CA HIS A 236 8.89 10.52 1.45
C HIS A 236 9.21 10.24 2.93
N ALA A 237 8.18 10.12 3.79
CA ALA A 237 8.36 9.74 5.18
C ALA A 237 8.95 8.32 5.33
N ILE A 238 8.44 7.35 4.57
CA ILE A 238 9.01 5.98 4.55
C ILE A 238 10.48 6.01 4.10
N ALA A 239 10.83 6.79 3.08
CA ALA A 239 12.21 6.89 2.62
C ALA A 239 13.16 7.46 3.68
N ASN A 240 12.73 8.47 4.44
CA ASN A 240 13.49 9.01 5.57
C ASN A 240 13.63 8.00 6.70
N GLU A 241 12.52 7.39 7.15
CA GLU A 241 12.55 6.36 8.21
C GLU A 241 13.54 5.24 7.86
N ARG A 242 13.55 4.82 6.59
CA ARG A 242 14.41 3.76 6.09
C ARG A 242 15.88 4.15 5.99
N ALA A 243 16.15 5.39 5.57
CA ALA A 243 17.49 5.96 5.60
C ALA A 243 18.01 6.05 7.04
N GLY A 244 17.19 6.57 7.97
CA GLY A 244 17.53 6.70 9.39
C GLY A 244 17.90 5.35 10.01
N ASP A 245 17.09 4.32 9.77
CA ASP A 245 17.38 2.97 10.25
C ASP A 245 18.61 2.33 9.56
N PHE A 246 18.83 2.58 8.28
CA PHE A 246 20.06 2.18 7.59
C PHE A 246 21.29 2.75 8.28
N PHE A 247 21.32 4.06 8.59
CA PHE A 247 22.45 4.69 9.26
C PHE A 247 22.63 4.16 10.68
N LEU A 248 21.54 3.93 11.41
CA LEU A 248 21.59 3.33 12.74
C LEU A 248 22.22 1.93 12.72
N ARG A 249 21.79 1.06 11.80
CA ARG A 249 22.33 -0.30 11.63
C ARG A 249 23.80 -0.32 11.22
N ASN A 250 24.26 0.70 10.50
CA ASN A 250 25.66 0.85 10.10
C ASN A 250 26.52 1.60 11.12
N GLY A 251 25.99 1.90 12.31
CA GLY A 251 26.75 2.50 13.40
C GLY A 251 26.96 4.02 13.28
N ASP A 252 26.14 4.72 12.50
CA ASP A 252 26.14 6.18 12.40
C ASP A 252 24.83 6.79 12.96
N PRO A 253 24.65 6.81 14.29
CA PRO A 253 23.47 7.38 14.92
C PRO A 253 23.35 8.90 14.71
N ARG A 254 24.45 9.59 14.37
CA ARG A 254 24.41 11.04 14.11
C ARG A 254 23.77 11.33 12.76
N ALA A 255 24.16 10.58 11.72
CA ALA A 255 23.48 10.65 10.43
C ALA A 255 22.01 10.20 10.54
N SER A 256 21.72 9.19 11.37
CA SER A 256 20.35 8.70 11.60
C SER A 256 19.38 9.80 12.07
N ILE A 257 19.81 10.73 12.94
CA ILE A 257 18.97 11.83 13.48
C ILE A 257 18.58 12.86 12.42
N TYR A 258 19.31 12.95 11.30
CA TYR A 258 18.99 13.89 10.22
C TYR A 258 17.73 13.48 9.43
N TYR A 259 17.40 12.19 9.45
CA TYR A 259 16.28 11.59 8.74
C TYR A 259 15.08 11.36 9.69
#